data_AF-A0AAV4V493-F1
#
_entry.id   AF-A0AAV4V493-F1
#
_cell.length_a   1.000
_cell.length_b   1.000
_cell.length_c   1.000
_cell.angle_alpha   90.00
_cell.angle_beta   90.00
_cell.angle_gamma   90.00
#
_symmetry.space_group_name_H-M   'P 1'
#
loop_
_entity.id
_entity.type
_entity.pdbx_description
1 polymer ?
#
loop_
_entity_poly.entity_id
_entity_poly.type
_entity_poly.pdbx_seq_one_letter_code
_entity_poly.pdbx_strand_id
1 'polypeptide(L)'
;MEGKIVHRRTKDTSGVFRFTTDSLKEDEKRRTDEVQRSFSGSTKSTTPATRGIPHLCFWIAVILSQVVGLVCIGLVVRWCQMFGGFAWDSDAEKQFYYHPLLMILGLVFFYGDAMIVYRVLSFLPKFILKIIHGSLHLAAIVSSSVALVAVLENHRRTKKADFYSLHSWIGIATFAFFCLQVRDNFFLVEYIF
;
A
#
# COMPACT_ATOMS: atom_id res chain seq x y z
N MET A 1 -21.60 -23.87 -40.52
CA MET A 1 -21.71 -23.77 -41.99
C MET A 1 -20.33 -24.05 -42.56
N GLU A 2 -20.11 -25.28 -43.01
CA GLU A 2 -18.83 -25.79 -43.53
C GLU A 2 -18.35 -25.01 -44.76
N GLY A 3 -17.13 -24.48 -44.69
CA GLY A 3 -16.45 -23.86 -45.82
C GLY A 3 -15.90 -24.93 -46.76
N LYS A 4 -16.49 -25.04 -47.96
CA LYS A 4 -15.96 -25.86 -49.06
C LYS A 4 -14.58 -25.36 -49.48
N ILE A 5 -13.54 -26.18 -49.29
CA ILE A 5 -12.23 -25.99 -49.93
C ILE A 5 -12.37 -26.36 -51.40
N VAL A 6 -12.43 -25.35 -52.28
CA VAL A 6 -12.47 -25.55 -53.73
C VAL A 6 -11.04 -25.72 -54.22
N HIS A 7 -10.57 -26.97 -54.34
CA HIS A 7 -9.33 -27.27 -55.05
C HIS A 7 -9.55 -27.08 -56.56
N ARG A 8 -9.08 -25.95 -57.10
CA ARG A 8 -9.07 -25.73 -58.55
C ARG A 8 -7.97 -26.55 -59.18
N ARG A 9 -8.38 -27.66 -59.77
CA ARG A 9 -7.52 -28.67 -60.36
C ARG A 9 -7.41 -28.40 -61.88
N THR A 10 -6.30 -27.83 -62.34
CA THR A 10 -6.07 -27.60 -63.79
C THR A 10 -5.49 -28.85 -64.44
N LYS A 11 -6.08 -29.28 -65.56
CA LYS A 11 -5.73 -30.51 -66.27
C LYS A 11 -4.78 -30.18 -67.42
N ASP A 12 -3.58 -30.74 -67.41
CA ASP A 12 -2.72 -30.80 -68.61
C ASP A 12 -3.16 -31.97 -69.51
N THR A 13 -2.99 -31.78 -70.82
CA THR A 13 -3.37 -32.66 -71.94
C THR A 13 -2.69 -34.04 -71.88
N SER A 14 -1.73 -34.25 -70.99
CA SER A 14 -1.03 -35.53 -70.75
C SER A 14 -1.58 -36.36 -69.58
N GLY A 15 -2.63 -35.89 -68.88
CA GLY A 15 -3.26 -36.64 -67.78
C GLY A 15 -2.44 -36.71 -66.49
N VAL A 16 -1.26 -36.07 -66.43
CA VAL A 16 -0.43 -36.00 -65.23
C VAL A 16 -0.81 -34.78 -64.40
N PHE A 17 -1.20 -35.00 -63.14
CA PHE A 17 -1.41 -33.94 -62.16
C PHE A 17 -0.06 -33.38 -61.70
N ARG A 18 0.47 -32.38 -62.40
CA ARG A 18 1.59 -31.58 -61.90
C ARG A 18 1.07 -30.48 -60.99
N PHE A 19 1.43 -30.56 -59.72
CA PHE A 19 1.34 -29.45 -58.79
C PHE A 19 2.46 -28.47 -59.17
N THR A 20 2.13 -27.38 -59.85
CA THR A 20 3.11 -26.35 -60.20
C THR A 20 3.63 -25.74 -58.89
N THR A 21 4.94 -25.58 -58.75
CA THR A 21 5.56 -24.99 -57.55
C THR A 21 5.01 -23.60 -57.23
N ASP A 22 4.53 -22.89 -58.26
CA ASP A 22 3.93 -21.57 -58.12
C ASP A 22 2.56 -21.62 -57.42
N SER A 23 1.75 -22.66 -57.68
CA SER A 23 0.46 -22.81 -56.98
C SER A 23 0.64 -23.16 -55.49
N LEU A 24 1.70 -23.87 -55.13
CA LEU A 24 2.03 -24.15 -53.71
C LEU A 24 2.46 -22.88 -52.98
N LYS A 25 3.26 -22.02 -53.63
CA LYS A 25 3.71 -20.76 -53.05
C LYS A 25 2.56 -19.78 -52.83
N GLU A 26 1.61 -19.71 -53.76
CA GLU A 26 0.42 -18.86 -53.61
C GLU A 26 -0.49 -19.34 -52.47
N ASP A 27 -0.64 -20.66 -52.30
CA ASP A 27 -1.42 -21.24 -51.20
C ASP A 27 -0.74 -21.04 -49.83
N GLU A 28 0.59 -21.13 -49.76
CA GLU A 28 1.37 -20.85 -48.55
C GLU A 28 1.31 -19.37 -48.16
N LYS A 29 1.40 -18.47 -49.15
CA LYS A 29 1.25 -17.03 -48.96
C LYS A 29 -0.15 -16.66 -48.47
N ARG A 30 -1.19 -17.27 -49.03
CA ARG A 30 -2.58 -17.07 -48.57
C ARG A 30 -2.78 -17.56 -47.14
N ARG A 31 -2.21 -18.72 -46.79
CA ARG A 31 -2.30 -19.28 -45.42
C ARG A 31 -1.59 -18.39 -44.40
N THR A 32 -0.41 -17.88 -44.73
CA THR A 32 0.34 -16.96 -43.84
C THR A 32 -0.37 -15.62 -43.67
N ASP A 33 -0.95 -15.07 -44.74
CA ASP A 33 -1.78 -13.86 -44.68
C ASP A 33 -3.04 -14.05 -43.80
N GLU A 34 -3.69 -15.22 -43.87
CA GLU A 34 -4.85 -15.56 -43.02
C GLU A 34 -4.48 -15.75 -41.55
N VAL A 35 -3.35 -16.39 -41.26
CA VAL A 35 -2.83 -16.54 -39.89
C VAL A 35 -2.47 -15.16 -39.31
N GLN A 36 -1.82 -14.31 -40.10
CA GLN A 36 -1.45 -12.95 -39.67
C GLN A 36 -2.69 -12.07 -39.44
N ARG A 37 -3.72 -12.18 -40.30
CA ARG A 37 -5.01 -11.50 -40.09
C ARG A 37 -5.77 -12.03 -38.88
N SER A 38 -5.71 -13.34 -38.61
CA SER A 38 -6.33 -13.95 -37.42
C SER A 38 -5.65 -13.49 -36.13
N PHE A 39 -4.32 -13.38 -36.14
CA PHE A 39 -3.55 -12.86 -35.01
C PHE A 39 -3.76 -11.35 -34.80
N SER A 40 -3.85 -10.58 -35.89
CA SER A 40 -4.14 -9.14 -35.84
C SER A 40 -5.60 -8.84 -35.44
N GLY A 41 -6.54 -9.75 -35.69
CA GLY A 41 -7.95 -9.61 -35.28
C GLY A 41 -8.16 -9.85 -33.78
N SER A 42 -7.30 -10.65 -33.15
CA SER A 42 -7.39 -10.97 -31.72
C SER A 42 -6.81 -9.87 -30.80
N THR A 43 -6.01 -8.94 -31.33
CA THR A 43 -5.38 -7.87 -30.53
C THR A 43 -6.18 -6.56 -30.49
N LYS A 44 -7.30 -6.47 -31.22
CA LYS A 44 -8.22 -5.31 -31.20
C LYS A 44 -9.47 -5.53 -30.35
N SER A 45 -9.31 -6.07 -29.15
CA SER A 45 -10.30 -5.92 -28.08
C SER A 45 -9.65 -6.05 -26.71
N THR A 46 -8.79 -5.10 -26.37
CA THR A 46 -8.56 -4.76 -24.96
C THR A 46 -8.92 -3.30 -24.79
N THR A 47 -10.18 -3.05 -24.48
CA THR A 47 -10.67 -1.78 -23.93
C THR A 47 -9.76 -1.38 -22.76
N PRO A 48 -8.99 -0.28 -22.83
CA PRO A 48 -8.07 0.11 -21.76
C PRO A 48 -8.75 0.92 -20.65
N ALA A 49 -10.08 0.97 -20.57
CA ALA A 49 -10.79 1.93 -19.72
C ALA A 49 -11.26 1.39 -18.34
N THR A 50 -11.26 0.08 -18.09
CA THR A 50 -11.88 -0.47 -16.86
C THR A 50 -10.88 -1.01 -15.82
N ARG A 51 -9.59 -1.13 -16.15
CA ARG A 51 -8.54 -1.56 -15.20
C ARG A 51 -7.97 -0.45 -14.31
N GLY A 52 -8.30 0.82 -14.57
CA GLY A 52 -7.71 1.98 -13.85
C GLY A 52 -8.50 2.49 -12.64
N ILE A 53 -9.82 2.23 -12.58
CA ILE A 53 -10.71 2.78 -11.54
C ILE A 53 -10.34 2.31 -10.12
N PRO A 54 -10.14 1.00 -9.84
CA PRO A 54 -9.82 0.57 -8.48
C PRO A 54 -8.42 1.02 -8.03
N HIS A 55 -7.46 1.12 -8.96
CA HIS A 55 -6.11 1.58 -8.65
C HIS A 55 -6.09 3.09 -8.36
N LEU A 56 -6.84 3.89 -9.12
CA LEU A 56 -6.98 5.32 -8.87
C LEU A 56 -7.67 5.59 -7.52
N CYS A 57 -8.76 4.88 -7.20
CA CYS A 57 -9.43 5.01 -5.91
C CYS A 57 -8.50 4.68 -4.73
N PHE A 58 -7.66 3.65 -4.87
CA PHE A 58 -6.66 3.30 -3.86
C PHE A 58 -5.66 4.45 -3.62
N TRP A 59 -5.06 5.00 -4.69
CA TRP A 59 -4.10 6.09 -4.56
C TRP A 59 -4.74 7.39 -4.05
N ILE A 60 -5.99 7.69 -4.45
CA ILE A 60 -6.76 8.80 -3.89
C ILE A 60 -6.96 8.59 -2.39
N ALA A 61 -7.34 7.39 -1.94
CA ALA A 61 -7.53 7.10 -0.53
C ALA A 61 -6.22 7.23 0.27
N VAL A 62 -5.09 6.79 -0.29
CA VAL A 62 -3.76 6.94 0.34
C VAL A 62 -3.39 8.42 0.44
N ILE A 63 -3.51 9.20 -0.63
CA ILE A 63 -3.20 10.64 -0.59
C ILE A 63 -4.12 11.36 0.41
N LEU A 64 -5.41 11.02 0.41
CA LEU A 64 -6.36 11.57 1.35
C LEU A 64 -6.00 11.24 2.80
N SER A 65 -5.63 9.98 3.10
CA SER A 65 -5.23 9.60 4.46
C SER A 65 -3.97 10.34 4.92
N GLN A 66 -3.01 10.56 4.01
CA GLN A 66 -1.81 11.34 4.31
C GLN A 66 -2.12 12.81 4.60
N VAL A 67 -2.94 13.43 3.76
CA VAL A 67 -3.37 14.83 3.97
C VAL A 67 -4.12 14.96 5.29
N VAL A 68 -5.05 14.05 5.59
CA VAL A 68 -5.80 14.05 6.86
C VAL A 68 -4.86 13.86 8.04
N GLY A 69 -3.91 12.94 7.97
CA GLY A 69 -2.91 12.72 9.03
C GLY A 69 -2.07 13.96 9.31
N LEU A 70 -1.53 14.60 8.27
CA LEU A 70 -0.74 15.82 8.38
C LEU A 70 -1.56 17.01 8.90
N VAL A 71 -2.80 17.15 8.43
CA VAL A 71 -3.73 18.18 8.93
C VAL A 71 -4.04 17.96 10.40
N CYS A 72 -4.31 16.72 10.84
CA CYS A 72 -4.53 16.40 12.26
C CYS A 72 -3.32 16.79 13.12
N ILE A 73 -2.10 16.44 12.70
CA ILE A 73 -0.87 16.83 13.42
C ILE A 73 -0.76 18.37 13.47
N GLY A 74 -0.97 19.05 12.33
CA GLY A 74 -0.91 20.50 12.23
C GLY A 74 -1.94 21.21 13.13
N LEU A 75 -3.16 20.70 13.21
CA LEU A 75 -4.21 21.23 14.09
C LEU A 75 -3.83 21.09 15.57
N VAL A 76 -3.27 19.95 15.97
CA VAL A 76 -2.84 19.72 17.37
C VAL A 76 -1.66 20.62 17.71
N VAL A 77 -0.66 20.73 16.84
CA VAL A 77 0.47 21.65 17.02
C VAL A 77 -0.03 23.09 17.13
N ARG A 78 -0.92 23.52 16.24
CA ARG A 78 -1.50 24.87 16.24
C ARG A 78 -2.28 25.12 17.53
N TRP A 79 -3.03 24.13 18.01
CA TRP A 79 -3.75 24.17 19.27
C TRP A 79 -2.78 24.38 20.44
N CYS A 80 -1.76 23.54 20.58
CA CYS A 80 -0.75 23.68 21.63
C CYS A 80 -0.03 25.05 21.59
N GLN A 81 0.24 25.58 20.39
CA GLN A 81 0.83 26.92 20.24
C GLN A 81 -0.10 28.06 20.71
N MET A 82 -1.43 27.93 20.58
CA MET A 82 -2.36 28.94 21.11
C MET A 82 -2.33 29.01 22.64
N PHE A 83 -2.10 27.88 23.30
CA PHE A 83 -2.18 27.76 24.77
C PHE A 83 -0.82 27.84 25.47
N GLY A 84 0.16 28.54 24.86
CA GLY A 84 1.44 28.83 25.51
C GLY A 84 2.60 27.89 25.12
N GLY A 85 2.42 27.05 24.11
CA GLY A 85 3.49 26.30 23.46
C GLY A 85 3.93 25.05 24.22
N PHE A 86 5.12 24.54 23.87
CA PHE A 86 5.66 23.30 24.40
C PHE A 86 6.75 23.58 25.44
N ALA A 87 6.65 22.94 26.61
CA ALA A 87 7.68 23.01 27.64
C ALA A 87 7.82 21.66 28.35
N TRP A 88 9.06 21.17 28.45
CA TRP A 88 9.32 19.86 29.05
C TRP A 88 9.56 19.92 30.56
N ASP A 89 10.06 21.01 31.13
CA ASP A 89 10.39 21.04 32.57
C ASP A 89 9.78 22.22 33.34
N SER A 90 9.48 23.32 32.64
CA SER A 90 9.05 24.57 33.28
C SER A 90 7.58 24.61 33.72
N ASP A 91 6.69 23.82 33.09
CA ASP A 91 5.26 23.78 33.45
C ASP A 91 4.66 22.39 33.25
N ALA A 92 4.03 21.83 34.28
CA ALA A 92 3.36 20.53 34.21
C ALA A 92 2.21 20.52 33.19
N GLU A 93 1.46 21.62 33.09
CA GLU A 93 0.35 21.73 32.12
C GLU A 93 0.85 21.70 30.67
N LYS A 94 2.04 22.25 30.40
CA LYS A 94 2.64 22.24 29.05
C LYS A 94 3.25 20.88 28.70
N GLN A 95 3.68 20.10 29.69
CA GLN A 95 4.10 18.71 29.48
C GLN A 95 2.94 17.87 28.95
N PHE A 96 1.71 18.12 29.42
CA PHE A 96 0.54 17.38 28.96
C PHE A 96 0.28 17.55 27.46
N TYR A 97 0.63 18.68 26.84
CA TYR A 97 0.45 18.89 25.40
C TYR A 97 1.27 17.94 24.52
N TYR A 98 2.38 17.40 25.04
CA TYR A 98 3.13 16.35 24.34
C TYR A 98 2.34 15.05 24.24
N HIS A 99 1.43 14.78 25.18
CA HIS A 99 0.67 13.54 25.19
C HIS A 99 -0.23 13.36 23.95
N PRO A 100 -1.21 14.24 23.66
CA PRO A 100 -2.07 14.09 22.49
C PRO A 100 -1.27 14.22 21.18
N LEU A 101 -0.24 15.07 21.15
CA LEU A 101 0.61 15.23 19.96
C LEU A 101 1.37 13.95 19.62
N LEU A 102 2.08 13.37 20.60
CA LEU A 102 2.90 12.18 20.39
C LEU A 102 2.05 10.91 20.24
N MET A 103 0.85 10.87 20.83
CA MET A 103 -0.13 9.80 20.61
C MET A 103 -0.67 9.80 19.18
N ILE A 104 -1.04 10.97 18.65
CA ILE A 104 -1.50 11.09 17.25
C ILE A 104 -0.35 10.82 16.28
N LEU A 105 0.84 11.34 16.55
CA LEU A 105 2.01 11.09 15.71
C LEU A 105 2.42 9.60 15.72
N GLY A 106 2.43 8.96 16.90
CA GLY A 106 2.83 7.57 17.05
C GLY A 106 1.78 6.56 16.58
N LEU A 107 0.62 6.53 17.25
CA LEU A 107 -0.40 5.49 17.07
C LEU A 107 -1.34 5.75 15.90
N VAL A 108 -1.45 6.99 15.40
CA VAL A 108 -2.32 7.29 14.25
C VAL A 108 -1.49 7.39 12.97
N PHE A 109 -0.48 8.27 12.95
CA PHE A 109 0.29 8.55 11.75
C PHE A 109 1.29 7.41 11.44
N PHE A 110 2.30 7.18 12.30
CA PHE A 110 3.32 6.16 12.02
C PHE A 110 2.75 4.74 11.98
N TYR A 111 1.82 4.39 12.88
CA TYR A 111 1.16 3.09 12.85
C TYR A 111 0.30 2.90 11.59
N GLY A 112 -0.45 3.93 11.18
CA GLY A 112 -1.25 3.89 9.95
C GLY A 112 -0.38 3.71 8.70
N ASP A 113 0.74 4.43 8.63
CA ASP A 113 1.73 4.29 7.56
C ASP A 113 2.33 2.90 7.51
N ALA A 114 2.66 2.32 8.67
CA ALA A 114 3.18 0.95 8.76
C ALA A 114 2.19 -0.09 8.21
N MET A 115 0.87 0.14 8.33
CA MET A 115 -0.15 -0.79 7.80
C MET A 115 -0.28 -0.74 6.28
N ILE A 116 -0.06 0.43 5.66
CA ILE A 116 -0.22 0.61 4.21
C ILE A 116 1.09 0.43 3.43
N VAL A 117 2.25 0.47 4.09
CA VAL A 117 3.58 0.45 3.47
C VAL A 117 3.78 -0.71 2.50
N TYR A 118 3.27 -1.91 2.81
CA TYR A 118 3.40 -3.08 1.95
C TYR A 118 2.63 -2.97 0.63
N ARG A 119 1.57 -2.14 0.60
CA ARG A 119 0.79 -1.89 -0.61
C ARG A 119 1.40 -0.76 -1.42
N VAL A 120 1.77 0.34 -0.76
CA VAL A 120 2.32 1.55 -1.40
C VAL A 120 3.72 1.29 -1.98
N LEU A 121 4.59 0.59 -1.24
CA LEU A 121 5.96 0.31 -1.64
C LEU A 121 6.15 -1.10 -2.18
N SER A 122 5.11 -1.67 -2.80
CA SER A 122 5.13 -3.03 -3.35
C SER A 122 6.16 -3.24 -4.48
N PHE A 123 6.74 -2.17 -5.01
CA PHE A 123 7.80 -2.20 -6.02
C PHE A 123 9.21 -2.41 -5.44
N LEU A 124 9.42 -2.24 -4.13
CA LEU A 124 10.71 -2.47 -3.48
C LEU A 124 10.91 -3.95 -3.12
N PRO A 125 12.17 -4.41 -2.93
CA PRO A 125 12.44 -5.78 -2.52
C PRO A 125 11.87 -6.05 -1.13
N LYS A 126 11.31 -7.26 -0.92
CA LYS A 126 10.61 -7.66 0.31
C LYS A 126 11.41 -7.41 1.59
N PHE A 127 12.73 -7.48 1.53
CA PHE A 127 13.62 -7.16 2.65
C PHE A 127 13.53 -5.69 3.09
N ILE A 128 13.57 -4.75 2.13
CA ILE A 128 13.46 -3.32 2.43
C ILE A 128 12.08 -2.99 3.01
N LEU A 129 11.00 -3.58 2.48
CA LEU A 129 9.65 -3.37 3.03
C LEU A 129 9.57 -3.80 4.49
N LYS A 130 10.18 -4.94 4.85
CA LYS A 130 10.24 -5.42 6.24
C LYS A 130 10.99 -4.44 7.15
N ILE A 131 12.12 -3.90 6.68
CA ILE A 131 12.89 -2.90 7.45
C ILE A 131 12.07 -1.63 7.65
N ILE A 132 11.46 -1.09 6.59
CA ILE A 132 10.66 0.15 6.68
C ILE A 132 9.47 -0.08 7.63
N HIS A 133 8.75 -1.19 7.47
CA HIS A 133 7.65 -1.56 8.34
C HIS A 133 8.08 -1.67 9.82
N GLY A 134 9.19 -2.36 10.09
CA GLY A 134 9.77 -2.47 11.43
C GLY A 134 10.19 -1.11 11.99
N SER A 135 10.80 -0.25 11.17
CA SER A 135 11.24 1.09 11.58
C SER A 135 10.07 2.02 11.92
N LEU A 136 8.96 1.93 11.18
CA LEU A 136 7.75 2.71 11.46
C LEU A 136 7.09 2.25 12.76
N HIS A 137 7.02 0.94 13.01
CA HIS A 137 6.53 0.40 14.29
C HIS A 137 7.42 0.79 15.47
N LEU A 138 8.75 0.79 15.28
CA LEU A 138 9.68 1.26 16.29
C LEU A 138 9.48 2.75 16.60
N ALA A 139 9.35 3.59 15.57
CA ALA A 139 9.08 5.01 15.74
C ALA A 139 7.76 5.26 16.48
N ALA A 140 6.72 4.48 16.18
CA ALA A 140 5.44 4.52 16.87
C ALA A 140 5.56 4.14 18.37
N ILE A 141 6.32 3.09 18.70
CA ILE A 141 6.56 2.70 20.11
C ILE A 141 7.32 3.79 20.86
N VAL A 142 8.39 4.33 20.29
CA VAL A 142 9.19 5.36 20.93
C VAL A 142 8.34 6.61 21.20
N SER A 143 7.61 7.09 20.18
CA SER A 143 6.71 8.24 20.33
C SER A 143 5.66 8.01 21.42
N SER A 144 5.01 6.84 21.40
CA SER A 144 3.97 6.50 22.36
C SER A 144 4.51 6.34 23.79
N SER A 145 5.71 5.81 23.94
CA SER A 145 6.38 5.69 25.24
C SER A 145 6.68 7.06 25.84
N VAL A 146 7.22 7.99 25.05
CA VAL A 146 7.49 9.37 25.50
C VAL A 146 6.18 10.08 25.89
N ALA A 147 5.11 9.86 25.14
CA ALA A 147 3.79 10.42 25.44
C ALA A 147 3.19 9.90 26.76
N LEU A 148 3.42 8.62 27.09
CA LEU A 148 3.01 8.04 28.37
C LEU A 148 3.83 8.60 29.53
N VAL A 149 5.15 8.70 29.36
CA VAL A 149 6.04 9.32 30.35
C VAL A 149 5.61 10.76 30.62
N ALA A 150 5.24 11.53 29.58
CA ALA A 150 4.76 12.90 29.74
C ALA A 150 3.48 12.99 30.61
N VAL A 151 2.53 12.05 30.48
CA VAL A 151 1.31 12.03 31.32
C VAL A 151 1.62 11.63 32.75
N LEU A 152 2.41 10.58 32.94
CA LEU A 152 2.76 10.10 34.28
C LEU A 152 3.55 11.15 35.06
N GLU A 153 4.46 11.85 34.39
CA GLU A 153 5.18 12.99 34.96
C GLU A 153 4.22 14.12 35.36
N ASN A 154 3.31 14.49 34.47
CA ASN A 154 2.33 15.53 34.73
C ASN A 154 1.42 15.17 35.92
N HIS A 155 0.94 13.94 36.02
CA HIS A 155 0.14 13.50 37.17
C HIS A 155 0.94 13.54 38.47
N ARG A 156 2.20 13.12 38.45
CA ARG A 156 3.10 13.20 39.61
C ARG A 156 3.30 14.64 40.08
N ARG A 157 3.51 15.58 39.14
CA ARG A 157 3.69 17.01 39.44
C ARG A 157 2.39 17.69 39.90
N THR A 158 1.24 17.27 39.39
CA THR A 158 -0.08 17.85 39.72
C THR A 158 -0.82 17.13 40.86
N LYS A 159 -0.23 16.08 41.45
CA LYS A 159 -0.81 15.24 42.52
C LYS A 159 -2.21 14.70 42.18
N LYS A 160 -2.48 14.44 40.90
CA LYS A 160 -3.74 13.84 40.44
C LYS A 160 -3.67 12.32 40.55
N ALA A 161 -4.81 11.68 40.84
CA ALA A 161 -4.89 10.23 40.86
C ALA A 161 -4.66 9.66 39.45
N ASP A 162 -3.69 8.77 39.33
CA ASP A 162 -3.41 8.06 38.08
C ASP A 162 -4.56 7.09 37.71
N PHE A 163 -4.78 6.88 36.40
CA PHE A 163 -5.64 5.82 35.85
C PHE A 163 -7.13 5.78 36.28
N TYR A 164 -7.71 6.87 36.79
CA TYR A 164 -9.14 6.88 37.15
C TYR A 164 -10.09 6.93 35.94
N SER A 165 -9.62 7.42 34.79
CA SER A 165 -10.43 7.55 33.58
C SER A 165 -10.42 6.29 32.72
N LEU A 166 -11.57 5.95 32.13
CA LEU A 166 -11.69 4.90 31.09
C LEU A 166 -10.71 5.11 29.93
N HIS A 167 -10.41 6.35 29.58
CA HIS A 167 -9.42 6.67 28.55
C HIS A 167 -8.05 6.07 28.88
N SER A 168 -7.63 6.16 30.15
CA SER A 168 -6.34 5.64 30.60
C SER A 168 -6.30 4.11 30.57
N TRP A 169 -7.41 3.45 30.87
CA TRP A 169 -7.53 1.99 30.82
C TRP A 169 -7.46 1.47 29.38
N ILE A 170 -8.22 2.09 28.48
CA ILE A 170 -8.20 1.73 27.06
C ILE A 170 -6.83 2.07 26.46
N GLY A 171 -6.24 3.21 26.84
CA GLY A 171 -4.93 3.63 26.37
C GLY A 171 -3.81 2.67 26.77
N ILE A 172 -3.74 2.26 28.04
CA ILE A 172 -2.72 1.31 28.49
C ILE A 172 -2.93 -0.08 27.89
N ALA A 173 -4.18 -0.53 27.75
CA ALA A 173 -4.48 -1.80 27.06
C ALA A 173 -4.06 -1.76 25.59
N THR A 174 -4.36 -0.66 24.88
CA THR A 174 -3.98 -0.48 23.47
C THR A 174 -2.45 -0.47 23.32
N PHE A 175 -1.74 0.26 24.18
CA PHE A 175 -0.29 0.28 24.18
C PHE A 175 0.32 -1.10 24.46
N ALA A 176 -0.25 -1.85 25.42
CA ALA A 176 0.17 -3.21 25.71
C ALA A 176 0.00 -4.13 24.49
N PHE A 177 -1.17 -4.12 23.84
CA PHE A 177 -1.39 -4.89 22.61
C PHE A 177 -0.44 -4.49 21.49
N PHE A 178 -0.15 -3.20 21.35
CA PHE A 178 0.79 -2.72 20.36
C PHE A 178 2.22 -3.24 20.60
N CYS A 179 2.69 -3.25 21.85
CA CYS A 179 3.98 -3.84 22.22
C CYS A 179 4.05 -5.34 21.93
N LEU A 180 2.97 -6.10 22.19
CA LEU A 180 2.88 -7.51 21.83
C LEU A 180 2.97 -7.71 20.31
N GLN A 181 2.23 -6.93 19.55
CA GLN A 181 2.22 -6.98 18.08
C GLN A 181 3.60 -6.72 17.48
N VAL A 182 4.33 -5.72 17.97
CA VAL A 182 5.66 -5.38 17.46
C VAL A 182 6.69 -6.45 17.84
N ARG A 183 6.59 -7.02 19.04
CA ARG A 183 7.47 -8.13 19.46
C ARG A 183 7.30 -9.33 18.54
N ASP A 184 6.06 -9.72 18.25
CA ASP A 184 5.78 -10.88 17.41
C ASP A 184 6.24 -10.63 15.96
N ASN A 185 6.07 -9.39 15.46
CA ASN A 185 6.60 -8.97 14.17
C ASN A 185 8.15 -8.98 14.12
N PHE A 186 8.82 -8.52 15.18
CA PHE A 186 10.28 -8.53 15.27
C PHE A 186 10.83 -9.97 15.34
N PHE A 187 10.24 -10.82 16.19
CA PHE A 187 10.64 -12.22 16.33
C PHE A 187 10.50 -13.00 15.01
N LEU A 188 9.43 -12.74 14.24
CA LEU A 188 9.25 -13.34 12.91
C LEU A 188 10.28 -12.85 11.88
N VAL A 189 10.77 -11.62 11.99
CA VAL A 189 11.84 -11.12 11.12
C VAL A 189 13.17 -11.79 11.46
N GLU A 190 13.50 -11.90 12.75
CA GLU A 190 14.73 -12.55 13.22
C GLU A 190 14.76 -14.05 12.93
N TYR A 191 13.64 -14.78 13.06
CA TYR A 191 13.57 -16.23 12.80
C TYR A 191 13.70 -16.62 11.32
N ILE A 192 13.46 -15.69 10.39
CA ILE A 192 13.48 -15.94 8.93
C ILE A 192 14.86 -15.62 8.30
N PHE A 193 15.79 -15.05 9.06
CA PHE A 193 17.18 -14.78 8.65
C PHE A 193 18.16 -15.66 9.42
#